data_AF-A0A662FRQ1-F1
#
_entry.id   AF-A0A662FRQ1-F1
#
_cell.length_a   1.000
_cell.length_b   1.000
_cell.length_c   1.000
_cell.angle_alpha   90.00
_cell.angle_beta   90.00
_cell.angle_gamma   90.00
#
_symmetry.space_group_name_H-M   'P 1'
#
loop_
_entity.id
_entity.type
_entity.pdbx_description
1 polymer ?
#
loop_
_entity_poly.entity_id
_entity_poly.type
_entity_poly.pdbx_seq_one_letter_code
_entity_poly.pdbx_strand_id
1 'polypeptide(L)'
;MSSRISRAVRDKWMAKKWFTVLASSAFGFAELGLIPANDEKSIIGRTIEVSFYDITKDISQLPIKLKFQIIDVEGDIAYTQFKGYELSRDYLRSLVRRGSSKIDAVRDIVTADGVKLRVMTMAVAMKRIKTSQIRAIRKIMFEIVDEKASTLSFDEFIQESVLGRIAAEIQVRGKKIYPLKKAEVRKMKVLSPIYEIPLKKPEKQVLSQEQQSST
;
A
#
# COMPACT_ATOMS: atom_id res chain seq x y z
N MET A 1 -51.99 -31.37 13.49
CA MET A 1 -50.84 -31.01 14.35
C MET A 1 -49.59 -30.92 13.48
N SER A 2 -49.21 -29.71 13.06
CA SER A 2 -47.96 -29.47 12.32
C SER A 2 -47.15 -28.44 13.08
N SER A 3 -46.34 -28.91 14.02
CA SER A 3 -45.31 -28.12 14.69
C SER A 3 -43.95 -28.75 14.45
N ARG A 4 -43.53 -28.80 13.18
CA ARG A 4 -42.09 -28.74 12.87
C ARG A 4 -41.67 -27.27 12.92
N ILE A 5 -41.72 -26.69 14.12
CA ILE A 5 -41.05 -25.43 14.39
C ILE A 5 -39.56 -25.74 14.25
N SER A 6 -38.98 -25.22 13.17
CA SER A 6 -37.55 -25.26 12.88
C SER A 6 -36.78 -24.91 14.14
N ARG A 7 -36.16 -25.92 14.74
CA ARG A 7 -35.33 -25.80 15.93
C ARG A 7 -34.16 -24.87 15.58
N ALA A 8 -34.34 -23.60 15.91
CA ALA A 8 -33.38 -22.50 15.89
C ALA A 8 -32.24 -22.66 14.87
N VAL A 9 -32.47 -22.16 13.65
CA VAL A 9 -31.36 -21.66 12.84
C VAL A 9 -30.76 -20.50 13.64
N ARG A 10 -29.81 -20.82 14.54
CA ARG A 10 -29.07 -19.83 15.31
C ARG A 10 -28.57 -18.80 14.30
N ASP A 11 -28.93 -17.54 14.50
CA ASP A 11 -28.68 -16.49 13.52
C ASP A 11 -27.20 -16.49 13.16
N LYS A 12 -26.89 -16.83 11.91
CA LYS A 12 -25.51 -16.96 11.42
C LYS A 12 -24.71 -15.67 11.60
N TRP A 13 -25.41 -14.55 11.79
CA TRP A 13 -24.82 -13.27 12.13
C TRP A 13 -24.36 -13.18 13.58
N MET A 14 -25.14 -13.68 14.54
CA MET A 14 -24.80 -13.64 15.98
C MET A 14 -23.58 -14.50 16.33
N ALA A 15 -23.23 -15.46 15.49
CA ALA A 15 -22.05 -16.31 15.66
C ALA A 15 -20.74 -15.64 15.20
N LYS A 16 -20.80 -14.47 14.57
CA LYS A 16 -19.60 -13.77 14.07
C LYS A 16 -18.87 -13.07 15.20
N LYS A 17 -17.56 -13.26 15.24
CA LYS A 17 -16.63 -12.44 16.03
C LYS A 17 -16.09 -11.30 15.17
N TRP A 18 -15.77 -10.19 15.82
CA TRP A 18 -15.18 -9.03 15.17
C TRP A 18 -13.68 -9.05 15.38
N PHE A 19 -12.93 -8.93 14.30
CA PHE A 19 -11.47 -8.92 14.31
C PHE A 19 -10.97 -7.53 13.93
N THR A 20 -10.09 -6.97 14.74
CA THR A 20 -9.43 -5.69 14.48
C THR A 20 -8.25 -5.92 13.57
N VAL A 21 -8.24 -5.25 12.41
CA VAL A 21 -7.17 -5.38 11.44
C VAL A 21 -6.15 -4.28 11.62
N LEU A 22 -4.90 -4.68 11.84
CA LEU A 22 -3.77 -3.76 11.95
C LEU A 22 -3.03 -3.66 10.62
N ALA A 23 -2.57 -2.45 10.30
CA ALA A 23 -1.70 -2.18 9.17
C ALA A 23 -0.33 -2.86 9.33
N SER A 24 0.41 -2.96 8.24
CA SER A 24 1.80 -3.43 8.25
C SER A 24 2.70 -2.52 9.11
N SER A 25 3.84 -3.05 9.57
CA SER A 25 4.85 -2.33 10.34
C SER A 25 5.29 -1.00 9.69
N ALA A 26 5.34 -0.95 8.36
CA ALA A 26 5.66 0.26 7.59
C ALA A 26 4.72 1.45 7.85
N PHE A 27 3.52 1.20 8.40
CA PHE A 27 2.50 2.21 8.68
C PHE A 27 2.18 2.32 10.19
N GLY A 28 3.06 1.81 11.06
CA GLY A 28 2.93 1.97 12.50
C GLY A 28 1.77 1.21 13.13
N PHE A 29 1.34 0.09 12.54
CA PHE A 29 0.24 -0.76 13.03
C PHE A 29 -1.09 -0.01 13.26
N ALA A 30 -1.38 1.00 12.43
CA ALA A 30 -2.66 1.70 12.48
C ALA A 30 -3.85 0.74 12.30
N GLU A 31 -4.93 1.00 13.02
CA GLU A 31 -6.18 0.24 12.89
C GLU A 31 -6.85 0.58 11.56
N LEU A 32 -7.01 -0.43 10.70
CA LEU A 32 -7.62 -0.29 9.37
C LEU A 32 -9.14 -0.50 9.40
N GLY A 33 -9.65 -1.22 10.41
CA GLY A 33 -11.07 -1.48 10.60
C GLY A 33 -11.38 -2.84 11.22
N LEU A 34 -12.67 -3.14 11.33
CA LEU A 34 -13.20 -4.36 11.93
C LEU A 34 -13.77 -5.29 10.85
N ILE A 35 -13.39 -6.57 10.90
CA ILE A 35 -13.91 -7.61 10.01
C ILE A 35 -14.72 -8.63 10.82
N PRO A 36 -15.98 -8.88 10.46
CA PRO A 36 -16.75 -9.94 11.08
C PRO A 36 -16.44 -11.28 10.41
N ALA A 37 -16.11 -12.29 11.21
CA ALA A 37 -15.81 -13.65 10.76
C ALA A 37 -16.23 -14.70 11.78
N ASN A 38 -16.51 -15.92 11.31
CA ASN A 38 -16.87 -17.03 12.18
C ASN A 38 -15.61 -17.67 12.79
N ASP A 39 -14.60 -17.90 11.96
CA ASP A 39 -13.34 -18.57 12.31
C ASP A 39 -12.15 -17.74 11.85
N GLU A 40 -11.05 -17.80 12.61
CA GLU A 40 -9.77 -17.13 12.31
C GLU A 40 -9.21 -17.53 10.93
N LYS A 41 -9.30 -18.83 10.61
CA LYS A 41 -8.84 -19.38 9.31
C LYS A 41 -9.56 -18.75 8.11
N SER A 42 -10.79 -18.28 8.29
CA SER A 42 -11.59 -17.68 7.20
C SER A 42 -11.17 -16.25 6.85
N ILE A 43 -10.36 -15.62 7.70
CA ILE A 43 -9.88 -14.25 7.56
C ILE A 43 -8.54 -14.21 6.83
N ILE A 44 -7.69 -15.21 7.08
CA ILE A 44 -6.39 -15.35 6.47
C ILE A 44 -6.55 -15.34 4.94
N GLY A 45 -5.76 -14.50 4.26
CA GLY A 45 -5.79 -14.32 2.81
C GLY A 45 -6.76 -13.25 2.31
N ARG A 46 -7.65 -12.69 3.15
CA ARG A 46 -8.49 -11.57 2.74
C ARG A 46 -7.65 -10.33 2.47
N THR A 47 -8.01 -9.59 1.44
CA THR A 47 -7.36 -8.32 1.07
C THR A 47 -8.29 -7.16 1.38
N ILE A 48 -7.79 -6.16 2.10
CA ILE A 48 -8.49 -4.92 2.42
C ILE A 48 -7.89 -3.81 1.57
N GLU A 49 -8.75 -2.96 1.03
CA GLU A 49 -8.37 -1.72 0.36
C GLU A 49 -8.74 -0.55 1.26
N VAL A 50 -7.77 0.31 1.60
CA VAL A 50 -7.93 1.46 2.50
C VAL A 50 -7.33 2.69 1.86
N SER A 51 -7.90 3.87 2.12
CA SER A 51 -7.31 5.13 1.68
C SER A 51 -6.14 5.47 2.59
N PHE A 52 -5.05 6.03 2.07
CA PHE A 52 -3.95 6.47 2.94
C PHE A 52 -4.39 7.58 3.90
N TYR A 53 -5.42 8.34 3.52
CA TYR A 53 -6.11 9.31 4.38
C TYR A 53 -6.58 8.71 5.70
N ASP A 54 -7.04 7.46 5.73
CA ASP A 54 -7.60 6.87 6.94
C ASP A 54 -6.52 6.63 8.01
N ILE A 55 -5.25 6.51 7.58
CA ILE A 55 -4.09 6.29 8.44
C ILE A 55 -3.51 7.62 8.93
N THR A 56 -3.21 8.55 8.03
CA THR A 56 -2.52 9.81 8.34
C THR A 56 -3.47 10.97 8.65
N LYS A 57 -4.73 10.88 8.23
CA LYS A 57 -5.76 11.95 8.31
C LYS A 57 -5.45 13.19 7.45
N ASP A 58 -4.54 13.07 6.49
CA ASP A 58 -4.15 14.16 5.58
C ASP A 58 -4.93 14.14 4.26
N ILE A 59 -5.70 15.20 3.99
CA ILE A 59 -6.58 15.30 2.80
C ILE A 59 -5.82 15.17 1.47
N SER A 60 -4.57 15.64 1.41
CA SER A 60 -3.71 15.57 0.23
C SER A 60 -3.44 14.13 -0.26
N GLN A 61 -3.57 13.16 0.64
CA GLN A 61 -3.23 11.75 0.40
C GLN A 61 -4.44 10.88 0.07
N LEU A 62 -5.64 11.47 0.02
CA LEU A 62 -6.89 10.80 -0.33
C LEU A 62 -6.85 10.04 -1.68
N PRO A 63 -6.10 10.47 -2.71
CA PRO A 63 -5.97 9.70 -3.94
C PRO A 63 -5.24 8.36 -3.82
N ILE A 64 -4.51 8.10 -2.72
CA ILE A 64 -3.66 6.92 -2.57
C ILE A 64 -4.48 5.79 -1.95
N LYS A 65 -4.62 4.68 -2.68
CA LYS A 65 -5.28 3.47 -2.19
C LYS A 65 -4.25 2.39 -1.87
N LEU A 66 -4.22 1.94 -0.63
CA LEU A 66 -3.35 0.88 -0.14
C LEU A 66 -4.10 -0.44 -0.10
N LYS A 67 -3.40 -1.54 -0.42
CA LYS A 67 -3.93 -2.91 -0.34
C LYS A 67 -3.13 -3.72 0.64
N PHE A 68 -3.81 -4.24 1.64
CA PHE A 68 -3.25 -5.05 2.71
C PHE A 68 -3.85 -6.45 2.65
N GLN A 69 -3.04 -7.49 2.83
CA GLN A 69 -3.51 -8.86 2.91
C GLN A 69 -3.26 -9.40 4.32
N ILE A 70 -4.28 -10.02 4.90
CA ILE A 70 -4.17 -10.63 6.23
C ILE A 70 -3.38 -11.93 6.09
N ILE A 71 -2.29 -12.04 6.84
CA ILE A 71 -1.46 -13.25 6.88
C ILE A 71 -1.77 -14.05 8.14
N ASP A 72 -1.81 -13.36 9.28
CA ASP A 72 -1.86 -13.99 10.59
C ASP A 72 -2.92 -13.33 11.47
N VAL A 73 -3.46 -14.10 12.41
CA VAL A 73 -4.48 -13.66 13.37
C VAL A 73 -4.06 -14.16 14.74
N GLU A 74 -3.90 -13.25 15.70
CA GLU A 74 -3.68 -13.56 17.11
C GLU A 74 -4.87 -13.10 17.93
N GLY A 75 -5.68 -14.06 18.41
CA GLY A 75 -6.91 -13.76 19.13
C GLY A 75 -7.87 -12.96 18.24
N ASP A 76 -8.25 -11.76 18.67
CA ASP A 76 -9.14 -10.88 17.92
C ASP A 76 -8.39 -9.89 17.00
N ILE A 77 -7.05 -9.96 16.94
CA ILE A 77 -6.21 -9.03 16.17
C ILE A 77 -5.70 -9.72 14.90
N ALA A 78 -5.93 -9.11 13.74
CA ALA A 78 -5.46 -9.58 12.45
C ALA A 78 -4.26 -8.74 11.96
N TYR A 79 -3.13 -9.41 11.70
CA TYR A 79 -1.93 -8.79 11.15
C TYR A 79 -1.93 -8.85 9.63
N THR A 80 -1.61 -7.71 9.02
CA THR A 80 -1.56 -7.58 7.56
C THR A 80 -0.16 -7.32 7.04
N GLN A 81 0.05 -7.78 5.81
CA GLN A 81 1.20 -7.43 5.00
C GLN A 81 0.78 -6.59 3.80
N PHE A 82 1.69 -5.72 3.36
CA PHE A 82 1.48 -4.90 2.19
C PHE A 82 1.46 -5.76 0.92
N LYS A 83 0.41 -5.60 0.09
CA LYS A 83 0.23 -6.32 -1.19
C LYS A 83 0.47 -5.44 -2.40
N GLY A 84 0.10 -4.17 -2.30
CA GLY A 84 0.22 -3.22 -3.40
C GLY A 84 -0.47 -1.90 -3.07
N TYR A 85 -0.20 -0.90 -3.88
CA TYR A 85 -0.94 0.35 -3.83
C TYR A 85 -1.23 0.86 -5.22
N GLU A 86 -2.24 1.70 -5.33
CA GLU A 86 -2.72 2.27 -6.58
C GLU A 86 -3.23 3.69 -6.35
N LEU A 87 -2.89 4.59 -7.27
CA LEU A 87 -3.52 5.90 -7.31
C LEU A 87 -4.94 5.82 -7.87
N SER A 88 -5.83 6.64 -7.33
CA SER A 88 -7.21 6.74 -7.77
C SER A 88 -7.29 7.18 -9.23
N ARG A 89 -8.26 6.61 -9.95
CA ARG A 89 -8.44 6.85 -11.38
C ARG A 89 -8.74 8.32 -11.67
N ASP A 90 -9.53 8.95 -10.81
CA ASP A 90 -9.96 10.34 -10.96
C ASP A 90 -8.77 11.29 -10.84
N TYR A 91 -7.86 10.99 -9.92
CA TYR A 91 -6.62 11.75 -9.77
C TYR A 91 -5.72 11.62 -10.99
N LEU A 92 -5.50 10.40 -11.48
CA LEU A 92 -4.71 10.16 -12.71
C LEU A 92 -5.32 10.88 -13.93
N ARG A 93 -6.65 10.90 -14.06
CA ARG A 93 -7.36 11.62 -15.13
C ARG A 93 -7.27 13.14 -14.99
N SER A 94 -7.14 13.66 -13.77
CA SER A 94 -6.99 15.09 -13.53
C SER A 94 -5.63 15.64 -13.98
N LEU A 95 -4.58 14.82 -13.83
CA LEU A 95 -3.20 15.16 -14.20
C LEU A 95 -3.00 15.18 -15.72
N VAL A 96 -3.49 14.15 -16.41
CA VAL A 96 -3.27 13.95 -17.86
C VAL A 96 -4.30 14.76 -18.65
N ARG A 97 -3.85 15.84 -19.30
CA ARG A 97 -4.69 16.73 -20.11
C ARG A 97 -4.23 16.76 -21.57
N ARG A 98 -5.13 17.14 -22.48
CA ARG A 98 -4.79 17.33 -23.90
C ARG A 98 -3.68 18.38 -24.01
N GLY A 99 -2.70 18.13 -24.87
CA GLY A 99 -1.54 19.01 -25.06
C GLY A 99 -0.34 18.70 -24.16
N SER A 100 -0.49 17.80 -23.17
CA SER A 100 0.63 17.26 -22.39
C SER A 100 1.07 15.88 -22.92
N SER A 101 2.31 15.50 -22.64
CA SER A 101 2.81 14.14 -22.86
C SER A 101 2.90 13.40 -21.54
N LYS A 102 2.37 12.18 -21.51
CA LYS A 102 2.51 11.24 -20.40
C LYS A 102 3.68 10.30 -20.65
N ILE A 103 4.49 10.10 -19.63
CA ILE A 103 5.65 9.22 -19.62
C ILE A 103 5.38 8.15 -18.56
N ASP A 104 5.18 6.91 -19.02
CA ASP A 104 5.10 5.75 -18.13
C ASP A 104 6.44 5.01 -18.13
N ALA A 105 6.80 4.50 -16.96
CA ALA A 105 7.93 3.61 -16.74
C ALA A 105 7.48 2.46 -15.83
N VAL A 106 7.76 1.22 -16.24
CA VAL A 106 7.44 0.02 -15.47
C VAL A 106 8.75 -0.74 -15.29
N ARG A 107 9.10 -1.02 -14.04
CA ARG A 107 10.35 -1.70 -13.68
C ARG A 107 10.07 -2.74 -12.62
N ASP A 108 10.68 -3.90 -12.81
CA ASP A 108 10.74 -4.95 -11.80
C ASP A 108 12.03 -4.76 -11.02
N ILE A 109 11.91 -4.71 -9.70
CA ILE A 109 13.01 -4.46 -8.77
C ILE A 109 13.06 -5.56 -7.73
N VAL A 110 14.23 -5.69 -7.12
CA VAL A 110 14.46 -6.50 -5.93
C VAL A 110 14.95 -5.55 -4.85
N THR A 111 14.28 -5.54 -3.70
CA THR A 111 14.73 -4.72 -2.56
C THR A 111 15.93 -5.36 -1.86
N ALA A 112 16.57 -4.65 -0.94
CA ALA A 112 17.67 -5.18 -0.14
C ALA A 112 17.29 -6.50 0.59
N ASP A 113 16.04 -6.62 1.01
CA ASP A 113 15.50 -7.81 1.69
C ASP A 113 15.20 -8.99 0.74
N GLY A 114 15.48 -8.85 -0.56
CA GLY A 114 15.21 -9.90 -1.56
C GLY A 114 13.76 -9.97 -2.07
N VAL A 115 12.90 -9.01 -1.68
CA VAL A 115 11.50 -8.98 -2.07
C VAL A 115 11.37 -8.43 -3.50
N LYS A 116 10.67 -9.17 -4.37
CA LYS A 116 10.44 -8.78 -5.77
C LYS A 116 9.22 -7.88 -5.90
N LEU A 117 9.39 -6.67 -6.43
CA LEU A 117 8.32 -5.69 -6.64
C LEU A 117 8.26 -5.26 -8.10
N ARG A 118 7.06 -4.93 -8.57
CA ARG A 118 6.84 -4.20 -9.82
C ARG A 118 6.37 -2.80 -9.51
N VAL A 119 7.18 -1.81 -9.84
CA VAL A 119 6.89 -0.39 -9.66
C VAL A 119 6.52 0.23 -10.99
N MET A 120 5.40 0.95 -11.01
CA MET A 120 4.93 1.71 -12.16
C MET A 120 4.99 3.19 -11.81
N THR A 121 5.96 3.90 -12.37
CA THR A 121 6.08 5.35 -12.22
C THR A 121 5.51 6.08 -13.43
N MET A 122 5.01 7.29 -13.19
CA MET A 122 4.39 8.14 -14.18
C MET A 122 4.88 9.58 -14.02
N ALA A 123 5.24 10.22 -15.12
CA ALA A 123 5.49 11.65 -15.18
C ALA A 123 4.64 12.30 -16.27
N VAL A 124 4.19 13.53 -16.01
CA VAL A 124 3.43 14.35 -16.95
C VAL A 124 4.27 15.59 -17.28
N ALA A 125 4.60 15.77 -18.55
CA ALA A 125 5.29 16.95 -19.04
C ALA A 125 4.33 18.15 -19.19
N MET A 126 4.83 19.38 -19.12
CA MET A 126 4.00 20.58 -19.29
C MET A 126 3.39 20.70 -20.70
N LYS A 127 4.14 20.33 -21.74
CA LYS A 127 3.68 20.31 -23.13
C LYS A 127 4.03 18.97 -23.79
N ARG A 128 3.69 18.84 -25.08
CA ARG A 128 4.14 17.72 -25.91
C ARG A 128 5.66 17.77 -26.09
N ILE A 129 6.30 16.64 -25.85
CA ILE A 129 7.76 16.47 -25.95
C ILE A 129 8.14 15.48 -27.04
N LYS A 130 9.40 15.55 -27.49
CA LYS A 130 9.96 14.63 -28.49
C LYS A 130 10.12 13.23 -27.89
N THR A 131 10.07 12.20 -28.73
CA THR A 131 10.25 10.80 -28.32
C THR A 131 11.62 10.53 -27.70
N SER A 132 12.67 11.24 -28.13
CA SER A 132 14.01 11.17 -27.53
C SER A 132 14.02 11.65 -26.07
N GLN A 133 13.32 12.76 -25.77
CA GLN A 133 13.18 13.29 -24.41
C GLN A 133 12.37 12.34 -23.52
N ILE A 134 11.30 11.72 -24.05
CA ILE A 134 10.53 10.69 -23.32
C ILE A 134 11.44 9.53 -22.91
N ARG A 135 12.28 9.04 -23.83
CA ARG A 135 13.21 7.94 -23.55
C ARG A 135 14.26 8.34 -22.51
N ALA A 136 14.79 9.55 -22.59
CA ALA A 136 15.78 10.05 -21.64
C ALA A 136 15.21 10.18 -20.22
N ILE A 137 14.00 10.75 -20.07
CA ILE A 137 13.33 10.84 -18.76
C ILE A 137 13.02 9.43 -18.23
N ARG A 138 12.58 8.50 -19.09
CA ARG A 138 12.32 7.12 -18.68
C ARG A 138 13.58 6.41 -18.15
N LYS A 139 14.76 6.67 -18.72
CA LYS A 139 16.03 6.14 -18.20
C LYS A 139 16.32 6.66 -16.79
N ILE A 140 16.18 7.96 -16.56
CA ILE A 140 16.33 8.57 -15.23
C ILE A 140 15.35 7.95 -14.22
N MET A 141 14.10 7.70 -14.63
CA MET A 141 13.12 7.05 -13.75
C MET A 141 13.55 5.63 -13.35
N PHE A 142 14.18 4.87 -14.26
CA PHE A 142 14.70 3.54 -13.94
C PHE A 142 15.92 3.61 -13.03
N GLU A 143 16.86 4.52 -13.30
CA GLU A 143 18.05 4.71 -12.47
C GLU A 143 17.67 5.04 -11.01
N ILE A 144 16.77 6.01 -10.79
CA ILE A 144 16.34 6.39 -9.42
C ILE A 144 15.65 5.22 -8.71
N VAL A 145 14.79 4.49 -9.43
CA VAL A 145 14.05 3.36 -8.83
C VAL A 145 15.00 2.22 -8.48
N ASP A 146 15.96 1.91 -9.35
CA ASP A 146 16.96 0.87 -9.11
C ASP A 146 17.92 1.27 -7.96
N GLU A 147 18.37 2.53 -7.90
CA GLU A 147 19.20 3.09 -6.80
C GLU A 147 18.49 3.01 -5.44
N LYS A 148 17.20 3.36 -5.40
CA LYS A 148 16.40 3.33 -4.16
C LYS A 148 16.09 1.90 -3.73
N ALA A 149 15.83 1.01 -4.68
CA ALA A 149 15.55 -0.39 -4.39
C ALA A 149 16.77 -1.13 -3.81
N SER A 150 17.98 -0.82 -4.28
CA SER A 150 19.20 -1.46 -3.76
C SER A 150 19.59 -0.99 -2.36
N THR A 151 19.17 0.21 -1.98
CA THR A 151 19.59 0.86 -0.73
C THR A 151 18.61 0.61 0.41
N LEU A 152 17.30 0.59 0.11
CA LEU A 152 16.25 0.57 1.12
C LEU A 152 15.71 -0.84 1.38
N SER A 153 15.29 -1.07 2.63
CA SER A 153 14.46 -2.23 2.98
C SER A 153 13.07 -2.11 2.35
N PHE A 154 12.32 -3.21 2.35
CA PHE A 154 10.97 -3.29 1.78
C PHE A 154 10.00 -2.29 2.43
N ASP A 155 10.01 -2.20 3.77
CA ASP A 155 9.12 -1.32 4.53
C ASP A 155 9.43 0.16 4.25
N GLU A 156 10.72 0.52 4.28
CA GLU A 156 11.19 1.88 3.99
C GLU A 156 10.89 2.27 2.54
N PHE A 157 11.12 1.37 1.60
CA PHE A 157 10.84 1.60 0.19
C PHE A 157 9.34 1.88 -0.05
N ILE A 158 8.45 1.14 0.62
CA ILE A 158 7.00 1.41 0.57
C ILE A 158 6.71 2.80 1.12
N GLN A 159 7.27 3.14 2.29
CA GLN A 159 7.01 4.42 2.93
C GLN A 159 7.49 5.59 2.08
N GLU A 160 8.72 5.54 1.54
CA GLU A 160 9.25 6.57 0.64
C GLU A 160 8.42 6.70 -0.65
N SER A 161 7.92 5.58 -1.17
CA SER A 161 7.06 5.54 -2.35
C SER A 161 5.72 6.21 -2.09
N VAL A 162 5.07 5.90 -0.97
CA VAL A 162 3.74 6.43 -0.60
C VAL A 162 3.82 7.91 -0.23
N LEU A 163 4.86 8.32 0.50
CA LEU A 163 5.09 9.74 0.83
C LEU A 163 5.55 10.58 -0.37
N GLY A 164 5.92 9.94 -1.49
CA GLY A 164 6.27 10.61 -2.73
C GLY A 164 7.70 11.16 -2.79
N ARG A 165 8.63 10.65 -1.97
CA ARG A 165 10.05 11.05 -2.03
C ARG A 165 10.70 10.64 -3.35
N ILE A 166 10.46 9.40 -3.79
CA ILE A 166 10.91 8.89 -5.10
C ILE A 166 10.36 9.77 -6.23
N ALA A 167 9.10 10.17 -6.12
CA ALA A 167 8.42 11.01 -7.09
C ALA A 167 9.02 12.43 -7.16
N ALA A 168 9.33 13.02 -6.01
CA ALA A 168 9.99 14.33 -5.94
C ALA A 168 11.39 14.29 -6.56
N GLU A 169 12.16 13.23 -6.32
CA GLU A 169 13.49 13.07 -6.90
C GLU A 169 13.44 12.91 -8.44
N ILE A 170 12.47 12.14 -8.95
CA ILE A 170 12.20 12.04 -10.40
C ILE A 170 11.87 13.41 -10.98
N GLN A 171 11.09 14.23 -10.26
CA GLN A 171 10.74 15.56 -10.73
C GLN A 171 11.97 16.48 -10.82
N VAL A 172 12.85 16.44 -9.83
CA VAL A 172 14.09 17.24 -9.79
C VAL A 172 15.06 16.82 -10.88
N ARG A 173 15.40 15.53 -10.99
CA ARG A 173 16.32 15.03 -12.03
C ARG A 173 15.71 15.18 -13.42
N GLY A 174 14.41 14.92 -13.58
CA GLY A 174 13.68 15.05 -14.84
C GLY A 174 13.60 16.48 -15.37
N LYS A 175 13.54 17.48 -14.48
CA LYS A 175 13.53 18.91 -14.85
C LYS A 175 14.76 19.33 -15.65
N LYS A 176 15.90 18.64 -15.51
CA LYS A 176 17.13 18.90 -16.29
C LYS A 176 16.92 18.69 -17.80
N ILE A 177 16.05 17.76 -18.19
CA ILE A 177 15.74 17.48 -19.61
C ILE A 177 14.59 18.36 -20.08
N TYR A 178 13.49 18.37 -19.32
CA TYR A 178 12.28 19.10 -19.67
C TYR A 178 11.44 19.39 -18.42
N PRO A 179 10.77 20.55 -18.32
CA PRO A 179 9.92 20.86 -17.19
C PRO A 179 8.73 19.87 -17.08
N LEU A 180 8.70 19.16 -15.95
CA LEU A 180 7.62 18.23 -15.59
C LEU A 180 6.56 18.96 -14.75
N LYS A 181 5.29 18.74 -15.07
CA LYS A 181 4.14 19.24 -14.30
C LYS A 181 4.04 18.50 -12.97
N LYS A 182 4.09 17.17 -13.01
CA LYS A 182 4.02 16.30 -11.85
C LYS A 182 4.66 14.95 -12.19
N ALA A 183 5.38 14.38 -11.25
CA ALA A 183 5.85 12.99 -11.29
C ALA A 183 5.31 12.27 -10.06
N GLU A 184 4.91 11.01 -10.24
CA GLU A 184 4.30 10.17 -9.21
C GLU A 184 4.56 8.70 -9.47
N VAL A 185 4.40 7.90 -8.42
CA VAL A 185 4.37 6.45 -8.56
C VAL A 185 2.90 6.04 -8.62
N ARG A 186 2.51 5.46 -9.75
CA ARG A 186 1.11 5.18 -10.10
C ARG A 186 0.59 3.91 -9.42
N LYS A 187 1.41 2.87 -9.41
CA LYS A 187 1.01 1.54 -8.95
C LYS A 187 2.23 0.76 -8.50
N MET A 188 2.07 0.00 -7.43
CA MET A 188 3.06 -0.98 -7.00
C MET A 188 2.39 -2.33 -6.78
N LYS A 189 3.07 -3.40 -7.19
CA LYS A 189 2.65 -4.78 -6.97
C LYS A 189 3.79 -5.56 -6.34
N VAL A 190 3.48 -6.30 -5.29
CA VAL A 190 4.39 -7.33 -4.77
C VAL A 190 4.27 -8.56 -5.68
N LEU A 191 5.40 -9.05 -6.20
CA LEU A 191 5.47 -10.23 -7.06
C LEU A 191 5.84 -11.49 -6.28
N SER A 192 6.61 -11.35 -5.21
CA SER A 192 6.91 -12.46 -4.30
C SER A 192 5.67 -12.89 -3.52
N PRO A 193 5.57 -14.18 -3.14
CA PRO A 193 4.50 -14.64 -2.28
C PRO A 193 4.58 -13.93 -0.94
N ILE A 194 3.43 -13.39 -0.52
CA ILE A 194 3.32 -12.52 0.65
C ILE A 194 3.65 -13.26 1.96
N TYR A 195 3.48 -14.59 1.97
CA TYR A 195 3.76 -15.47 3.12
C TYR A 195 5.25 -15.64 3.43
N GLU A 196 6.14 -15.36 2.48
CA GLU A 196 7.60 -15.48 2.67
C GLU A 196 8.23 -14.22 3.26
N ILE A 197 7.46 -13.12 3.34
CA ILE A 197 7.97 -11.87 3.89
C ILE A 197 7.89 -11.95 5.42
N PRO A 198 9.01 -11.73 6.14
CA PRO A 198 9.00 -11.80 7.60
C PRO A 198 8.07 -10.74 8.17
N LEU A 199 7.06 -11.18 8.91
CA LEU A 199 6.16 -10.30 9.65
C LEU A 199 6.90 -9.73 10.86
N LYS A 200 7.09 -8.41 10.88
CA LYS A 200 7.41 -7.69 12.11
C LYS A 200 6.12 -7.57 12.90
N LYS A 201 5.98 -8.34 13.97
CA LYS A 201 4.90 -8.18 14.95
C LYS A 201 5.31 -7.09 15.95
N PRO A 202 4.37 -6.27 16.47
CA PRO A 202 4.69 -5.38 17.58
C PRO A 202 5.12 -6.23 18.77
N GLU A 203 6.25 -5.90 19.39
CA GLU A 203 6.69 -6.55 20.62
C GLU A 203 5.63 -6.30 21.70
N LYS A 204 5.19 -7.36 22.39
CA LYS A 204 4.06 -7.39 23.34
C LYS A 204 4.23 -6.54 24.62
N GLN A 205 5.13 -5.56 24.65
CA GLN A 205 5.58 -4.90 25.88
C GLN A 205 4.71 -3.74 26.40
N VAL A 206 3.69 -3.27 25.67
CA VAL A 206 2.94 -2.06 26.10
C VAL A 206 1.77 -2.38 27.06
N LEU A 207 1.21 -3.60 27.02
CA LEU A 207 0.04 -3.95 27.87
C LEU A 207 0.40 -4.19 29.35
N SER A 208 1.67 -4.45 29.67
CA SER A 208 2.13 -4.67 31.05
C SER A 208 2.47 -3.38 31.81
N GLN A 209 2.68 -2.25 31.13
CA GLN A 209 3.10 -1.00 31.76
C GLN A 209 1.92 -0.13 32.25
N GLU A 210 0.73 -0.26 31.65
CA GLU A 210 -0.47 0.44 32.12
C GLU A 210 -1.10 -0.20 33.38
N GLN A 211 -0.81 -1.48 33.64
CA GLN A 211 -1.27 -2.17 34.85
C GLN A 211 -0.37 -1.92 36.08
N GLN A 212 0.82 -1.35 35.90
CA GLN A 212 1.75 -1.03 37.00
C GLN A 212 1.74 0.44 37.41
N SER A 213 1.20 1.34 36.60
CA SER A 213 1.04 2.77 36.92
C SER A 213 -0.29 3.11 37.61
N SER A 214 -1.17 2.12 37.79
CA SER A 214 -2.49 2.23 38.41
C SER A 214 -2.60 1.49 39.75
N THR A 215 -1.47 1.14 40.37
CA THR A 215 -1.36 0.71 41.78
C THR A 215 -0.43 1.66 42.51
#